data_AF-A0A5S3YIY4-F1
#
_entry.id   AF-A0A5S3YIY4-F1
#
_cell.length_a   1.000
_cell.length_b   1.000
_cell.length_c   1.000
_cell.angle_alpha   90.00
_cell.angle_beta   90.00
_cell.angle_gamma   90.00
#
_symmetry.space_group_name_H-M   'P 1'
#
loop_
_entity.id
_entity.type
_entity.pdbx_description
1 polymer ?
#
loop_
_entity_poly.entity_id
_entity_poly.type
_entity_poly.pdbx_seq_one_letter_code
_entity_poly.pdbx_strand_id
1 'polypeptide(L)'
;AVTKQWHKIAPVIKQPKLILLLCLSSSLLGFNWGLFIWAVNNGYMLDASLGYYINPLLNVLLGVLFLSERLRLWQKVAVGMAFVGVTLQVLSFGAFP
;
A
#
# COMPACT_ATOMS: atom_id res chain seq x y z
N ALA A 1 -27.06 -3.16 -12.28
CA ALA A 1 -26.05 -4.23 -12.06
C ALA A 1 -25.70 -4.41 -10.58
N VAL A 2 -25.54 -3.34 -9.80
CA VAL A 2 -25.20 -3.38 -8.35
C VAL A 2 -26.28 -4.07 -7.49
N THR A 3 -27.56 -3.96 -7.86
CA THR A 3 -28.70 -4.48 -7.08
C THR A 3 -28.89 -6.01 -7.11
N LYS A 4 -28.18 -6.77 -7.95
CA LYS A 4 -28.30 -8.24 -8.00
C LYS A 4 -27.43 -9.00 -7.00
N GLN A 5 -26.52 -8.33 -6.28
CA GLN A 5 -25.59 -8.98 -5.36
C GLN A 5 -26.05 -8.98 -3.89
N TRP A 6 -27.14 -8.29 -3.53
CA TRP A 6 -27.67 -8.23 -2.16
C TRP A 6 -28.01 -9.61 -1.58
N HIS A 7 -28.46 -10.55 -2.42
CA HIS A 7 -28.70 -11.94 -2.02
C HIS A 7 -27.42 -12.66 -1.55
N LYS A 8 -26.23 -12.21 -1.95
CA LYS A 8 -24.94 -12.75 -1.48
C LYS A 8 -24.48 -12.16 -0.14
N ILE A 9 -25.04 -11.02 0.26
CA ILE A 9 -24.70 -10.33 1.52
C ILE A 9 -25.50 -10.90 2.70
N ALA A 10 -26.77 -11.27 2.47
CA ALA A 10 -27.62 -11.87 3.50
C ALA A 10 -27.02 -13.12 4.20
N PRO A 11 -26.40 -14.09 3.51
CA PRO A 11 -25.75 -15.23 4.18
C PRO A 11 -24.43 -14.85 4.89
N VAL A 12 -23.73 -13.83 4.40
CA VAL A 12 -22.51 -13.30 5.03
C VAL A 12 -22.82 -12.71 6.42
N ILE A 13 -23.94 -12.02 6.55
CA ILE A 13 -24.36 -11.42 7.83
C ILE A 13 -24.65 -12.49 8.90
N LYS A 14 -25.02 -13.71 8.48
CA LYS A 14 -25.28 -14.82 9.41
C LYS A 14 -24.01 -15.51 9.91
N GLN A 15 -22.83 -15.12 9.43
CA GLN A 15 -21.54 -15.70 9.83
C GLN A 15 -20.79 -14.72 10.75
N PRO A 16 -20.90 -14.84 12.09
CA PRO A 16 -20.34 -13.86 13.02
C PRO A 16 -18.82 -13.75 12.93
N LYS A 17 -18.12 -14.85 12.63
CA LYS A 17 -16.67 -14.86 12.38
C LYS A 17 -16.29 -14.06 11.13
N LEU A 18 -17.08 -14.15 10.07
CA LEU A 18 -16.83 -13.44 8.83
C LEU A 18 -17.15 -11.95 8.98
N ILE A 19 -18.24 -11.60 9.66
CA ILE A 19 -18.51 -10.21 10.05
C ILE A 19 -17.35 -9.65 10.87
N LEU A 20 -16.88 -10.38 11.89
CA LEU A 20 -15.82 -9.89 12.76
C LEU A 20 -14.51 -9.65 11.98
N LEU A 21 -14.16 -10.56 11.06
CA LEU A 21 -13.02 -10.35 10.15
C LEU A 21 -13.22 -9.15 9.22
N LEU A 22 -14.44 -8.96 8.68
CA LEU A 22 -14.77 -7.83 7.82
C LEU A 22 -14.75 -6.49 8.58
N CYS A 23 -15.24 -6.47 9.83
CA CYS A 23 -15.14 -5.31 10.71
C CYS A 23 -13.68 -5.01 11.00
N LEU A 24 -12.89 -6.01 11.40
CA LEU A 24 -11.46 -5.84 11.67
C LEU A 24 -10.72 -5.30 10.43
N SER A 25 -10.95 -5.89 9.25
CA SER A 25 -10.30 -5.45 8.01
C SER A 25 -10.73 -4.03 7.62
N SER A 26 -12.02 -3.71 7.78
CA SER A 26 -12.54 -2.37 7.47
C SER A 26 -12.01 -1.33 8.47
N SER A 27 -11.90 -1.67 9.75
CA SER A 27 -11.29 -0.82 10.78
C SER A 27 -9.80 -0.62 10.53
N LEU A 28 -9.06 -1.67 10.17
CA LEU A 28 -7.64 -1.55 9.80
C LEU A 28 -7.45 -0.66 8.56
N LEU A 29 -8.28 -0.84 7.54
CA LEU A 29 -8.25 0.00 6.34
C LEU A 29 -8.61 1.45 6.67
N GLY A 30 -9.67 1.66 7.45
CA GLY A 30 -10.10 2.98 7.90
C GLY A 30 -9.07 3.67 8.78
N PHE A 31 -8.42 2.93 9.68
CA PHE A 31 -7.33 3.44 10.51
C PHE A 31 -6.11 3.80 9.67
N ASN A 32 -5.74 2.95 8.70
CA ASN A 32 -4.64 3.24 7.78
C ASN A 32 -4.89 4.52 6.97
N TRP A 33 -6.09 4.68 6.42
CA TRP A 33 -6.48 5.90 5.72
C TRP A 33 -6.59 7.11 6.65
N GLY A 34 -7.11 6.92 7.86
CA GLY A 34 -7.19 7.96 8.87
C GLY A 34 -5.80 8.47 9.28
N LEU A 35 -4.84 7.57 9.46
CA LEU A 35 -3.44 7.91 9.71
C LEU A 35 -2.84 8.70 8.55
N PHE A 36 -3.14 8.34 7.30
CA PHE A 36 -2.70 9.11 6.13
C PHE A 36 -3.26 10.54 6.15
N ILE A 37 -4.57 10.70 6.38
CA ILE A 37 -5.22 12.02 6.45
C ILE A 37 -4.62 12.84 7.61
N TRP A 38 -4.43 12.22 8.77
CA TRP A 38 -3.82 12.86 9.94
C TRP A 38 -2.38 13.30 9.64
N ALA A 39 -1.56 12.44 9.03
CA ALA A 39 -0.19 12.74 8.65
C ALA A 39 -0.13 13.93 7.67
N VAL A 40 -0.98 13.93 6.64
CA VAL A 40 -1.09 15.04 5.69
C VAL A 40 -1.49 16.35 6.39
N ASN A 41 -2.46 16.29 7.30
CA ASN A 41 -2.94 17.47 8.03
C ASN A 41 -1.91 18.05 9.02
N ASN A 42 -1.06 17.19 9.62
CA ASN A 42 0.00 17.60 10.55
C ASN A 42 1.33 17.97 9.86
N GLY A 43 1.34 18.08 8.53
CA GLY A 43 2.54 18.48 7.77
C GLY A 43 3.46 17.33 7.35
N TYR A 44 3.16 16.08 7.72
CA TYR A 44 3.87 14.86 7.30
C TYR A 44 3.38 14.32 5.93
N MET A 45 2.75 15.15 5.11
CA MET A 45 2.28 14.78 3.77
C MET A 45 3.41 14.23 2.89
N LEU A 46 4.60 14.81 3.02
CA LEU A 46 5.80 14.44 2.29
C LEU A 46 6.30 13.05 2.71
N ASP A 47 6.42 12.79 4.01
CA ASP A 47 6.86 11.49 4.55
C ASP A 47 5.87 10.37 4.19
N ALA A 48 4.57 10.64 4.28
CA ALA A 48 3.52 9.71 3.90
C ALA A 48 3.60 9.36 2.40
N SER A 49 3.78 10.37 1.54
CA SER A 49 3.90 10.18 0.09
C SER A 49 5.19 9.47 -0.29
N LEU A 50 6.31 9.79 0.37
CA LEU A 50 7.60 9.11 0.20
C LEU A 50 7.52 7.62 0.52
N GLY A 51 6.85 7.25 1.62
CA GLY A 51 6.58 5.85 1.93
C GLY A 51 5.82 5.12 0.80
N TYR A 52 4.85 5.78 0.18
CA TYR A 52 4.13 5.24 -0.97
C TYR A 52 5.00 5.04 -2.22
N TYR A 53 5.97 5.92 -2.47
CA TYR A 53 6.91 5.76 -3.58
C TYR A 53 7.95 4.67 -3.33
N ILE A 54 8.29 4.41 -2.07
CA ILE A 54 9.21 3.32 -1.66
C ILE A 54 8.52 1.95 -1.73
N ASN A 55 7.21 1.87 -1.50
CA ASN A 55 6.46 0.60 -1.46
C ASN A 55 6.70 -0.35 -2.66
N PRO A 56 6.66 0.09 -3.93
CA PRO A 56 6.96 -0.77 -5.07
C PRO A 56 8.36 -1.38 -5.04
N LEU A 57 9.37 -0.63 -4.58
CA LEU A 57 10.74 -1.12 -4.45
C LEU A 57 10.84 -2.17 -3.33
N LEU A 58 10.17 -1.93 -2.19
CA LEU A 58 10.07 -2.91 -1.12
C LEU A 58 9.35 -4.19 -1.58
N ASN A 59 8.27 -4.07 -2.34
CA ASN A 59 7.56 -5.23 -2.90
C ASN A 59 8.47 -6.05 -3.82
N VAL A 60 9.25 -5.40 -4.68
CA VAL A 60 10.24 -6.08 -5.54
C VAL A 60 11.33 -6.73 -4.69
N LEU A 61 11.87 -6.02 -3.69
CA LEU A 61 12.89 -6.54 -2.78
C LEU A 61 12.41 -7.79 -2.06
N LEU A 62 11.19 -7.74 -1.50
CA LEU A 62 10.56 -8.87 -0.82
C LEU A 62 10.30 -10.03 -1.80
N GLY A 63 9.86 -9.75 -3.03
CA GLY A 63 9.71 -10.78 -4.08
C GLY A 63 11.03 -11.48 -4.43
N VAL A 64 12.12 -10.72 -4.53
CA VAL A 64 13.45 -11.30 -4.80
C VAL A 64 13.98 -12.09 -3.59
N LEU A 65 13.82 -11.57 -2.37
CA LEU A 65 14.37 -12.18 -1.15
C LEU A 65 13.57 -13.41 -0.68
N PHE A 66 12.24 -13.32 -0.66
CA PHE A 66 11.37 -14.37 -0.13
C PHE A 66 10.90 -15.36 -1.20
N LEU A 67 10.58 -14.89 -2.41
CA LEU A 67 10.09 -15.74 -3.49
C LEU A 67 11.23 -16.21 -4.43
N SER A 68 12.48 -15.77 -4.21
CA SER A 68 13.63 -16.09 -5.08
C SER A 68 13.35 -15.79 -6.55
N GLU A 69 12.53 -14.78 -6.84
CA GLU A 69 12.15 -14.43 -8.21
C GLU A 69 13.36 -13.88 -8.97
N ARG A 70 13.66 -14.51 -10.12
CA ARG A 70 14.68 -14.00 -11.03
C ARG A 70 14.10 -12.89 -11.89
N LEU A 71 14.44 -11.65 -11.55
CA LEU A 71 14.06 -10.48 -12.35
C LEU A 71 14.63 -10.58 -13.76
N ARG A 72 13.74 -10.44 -14.76
CA ARG A 72 14.11 -10.35 -16.18
C ARG A 72 14.90 -9.07 -16.45
N LEU A 73 15.69 -9.03 -17.53
CA LEU A 73 16.57 -7.90 -17.85
C LEU A 73 15.82 -6.55 -17.85
N TRP A 74 14.66 -6.48 -18.50
CA TRP A 74 13.82 -5.28 -18.53
C TRP A 74 13.19 -4.93 -17.18
N GLN A 75 12.90 -5.91 -16.32
CA GLN A 75 12.44 -5.64 -14.95
C GLN A 75 13.55 -5.03 -14.11
N LYS A 76 14.80 -5.48 -14.27
CA LYS A 76 15.95 -4.85 -13.59
C LYS A 76 16.14 -3.40 -14.02
N VAL A 77 15.99 -3.11 -15.32
CA VAL A 77 16.03 -1.73 -15.83
C VAL A 77 14.89 -0.89 -15.26
N ALA A 78 13.66 -1.41 -15.23
CA ALA A 78 12.51 -0.73 -14.62
C ALA A 78 12.71 -0.45 -13.13
N VAL A 79 13.24 -1.42 -12.38
CA VAL A 79 13.57 -1.28 -10.95
C VAL A 79 14.68 -0.24 -10.76
N GLY A 80 15.71 -0.24 -11.61
CA GLY A 80 16.75 0.79 -11.61
C GLY A 80 16.20 2.20 -11.85
N MET A 81 15.30 2.36 -12.83
CA MET A 81 14.61 3.64 -13.08
C MET A 81 13.73 4.06 -11.90
N ALA A 82 12.97 3.13 -11.32
CA ALA A 82 12.15 3.39 -10.13
C ALA A 82 13.03 3.81 -8.93
N PHE A 83 14.17 3.15 -8.74
CA PHE A 83 15.12 3.48 -7.68
C PHE A 83 15.69 4.89 -7.84
N VAL A 84 16.08 5.27 -9.06
CA VAL A 84 16.53 6.64 -9.38
C VAL A 84 15.42 7.65 -9.11
N GLY A 85 14.19 7.38 -9.56
CA GLY A 85 13.04 8.25 -9.31
C GLY A 85 12.78 8.49 -7.82
N VAL A 86 12.79 7.42 -7.01
CA VAL A 86 12.63 7.51 -5.56
C VAL A 86 13.79 8.25 -4.91
N THR A 87 15.03 8.01 -5.35
CA THR A 87 16.22 8.69 -4.81
C THR A 87 16.20 10.18 -5.12
N LEU A 88 15.86 10.58 -6.35
CA LEU A 88 15.68 11.97 -6.72
C LEU A 88 14.60 12.64 -5.88
N GLN A 89 13.50 11.93 -5.66
CA GLN A 89 12.40 12.43 -4.85
C GLN A 89 12.83 12.63 -3.39
N VAL A 90 13.52 11.67 -2.77
CA VAL A 90 14.11 11.80 -1.43
C VAL A 90 15.09 12.98 -1.35
N LEU A 91 15.96 13.15 -2.35
CA LEU A 91 16.95 14.23 -2.38
C LEU A 91 16.32 15.62 -2.62
N SER A 92 15.34 15.71 -3.53
CA SER A 92 14.60 16.96 -3.79
C SER A 92 13.78 17.40 -2.59
N PHE A 93 13.37 16.47 -1.73
CA PHE A 93 12.61 16.81 -0.53
C PHE A 93 13.46 17.31 0.62
N GLY A 94 14.80 17.20 0.56
CA GLY A 94 15.73 18.17 1.13
C GLY A 94 15.57 18.54 2.62
N ALA A 95 14.82 17.77 3.39
CA ALA A 95 14.85 17.77 4.84
C ALA A 95 15.60 16.50 5.23
N PHE A 96 16.91 16.65 5.40
CA PHE A 96 17.58 15.84 6.43
C PHE A 96 16.75 15.95 7.72
N PRO A 97 16.59 14.86 8.48
CA PRO A 97 15.87 14.89 9.75
C PRO A 97 16.39 15.99 10.68
#